data_AF-A0A7J3YRD9-F1
#
_entry.id   AF-A0A7J3YRD9-F1
#
_cell.length_a   1.000
_cell.length_b   1.000
_cell.length_c   1.000
_cell.angle_alpha   90.00
_cell.angle_beta   90.00
_cell.angle_gamma   90.00
#
_symmetry.space_group_name_H-M   'P 1'
#
loop_
_entity.id
_entity.type
_entity.pdbx_description
1 polymer ?
#
loop_
_entity_poly.entity_id
_entity_poly.type
_entity_poly.pdbx_seq_one_letter_code
_entity_poly.pdbx_strand_id
1 'polypeptide(L)'
;MGGSHMKSLKFLEVEIELLSPTIIPSKMTRNGYIRPLDYIPGSTLRGALLTALYRLGYVDDETIKQEATEPSVLSTPAYPVKTLEESVTNKVLLYRTLPATPTTFRCKICGKTVFSLSIWDPSSEEPHLMVECPRHGPMKSLYALPVYKHGDNIRIYRPRIIHATSVSIHKELGVAMKGMLFSYEAIAEGTRFWARLAMPDYIAKKLPDRLNVSIGRGSSRGFGSSSVKIKHCEDLAGHETTSGVFISLSPLIPLSRFSYGGC
;
A
#
# COMPACT_ATOMS: atom_id res chain seq x y z
N MET A 1 22.83 22.76 25.93
CA MET A 1 22.76 23.05 24.48
C MET A 1 22.16 21.83 23.80
N GLY A 2 20.85 21.88 23.51
CA GLY A 2 20.12 20.76 22.93
C GLY A 2 18.91 21.35 22.23
N GLY A 3 19.15 22.03 21.12
CA GLY A 3 18.08 22.56 20.30
C GLY A 3 17.28 21.41 19.71
N SER A 4 16.07 21.23 20.21
CA SER A 4 15.04 20.42 19.59
C SER A 4 14.70 21.02 18.23
N HIS A 5 15.48 20.67 17.20
CA HIS A 5 15.01 20.78 15.83
C HIS A 5 13.80 19.86 15.73
N MET A 6 12.61 20.44 15.86
CA MET A 6 11.37 19.82 15.41
C MET A 6 11.61 19.49 13.93
N LYS A 7 11.94 18.22 13.64
CA LYS A 7 12.30 17.75 12.29
C LYS A 7 11.11 18.10 11.39
N SER A 8 11.23 19.15 10.58
CA SER A 8 10.20 19.54 9.62
C SER A 8 9.88 18.33 8.76
N LEU A 9 8.62 17.90 8.74
CA LEU A 9 8.17 16.78 7.92
C LEU A 9 7.74 17.30 6.56
N LYS A 10 8.09 16.55 5.52
CA LYS A 10 7.60 16.77 4.16
C LYS A 10 6.70 15.62 3.77
N PHE A 11 5.57 15.98 3.18
CA PHE A 11 4.62 15.03 2.62
C PHE A 11 4.86 14.91 1.12
N LEU A 12 4.98 13.68 0.65
CA LEU A 12 5.23 13.36 -0.75
C LEU A 12 4.18 12.38 -1.23
N GLU A 13 3.93 12.41 -2.52
CA GLU A 13 3.20 11.37 -3.22
C GLU A 13 4.16 10.61 -4.11
N VAL A 14 3.99 9.29 -4.16
CA VAL A 14 4.79 8.44 -5.03
C VAL A 14 3.90 7.62 -5.95
N GLU A 15 4.34 7.50 -7.20
CA GLU A 15 3.80 6.59 -8.19
C GLU A 15 4.82 5.49 -8.44
N ILE A 16 4.38 4.24 -8.37
CA ILE A 16 5.23 3.06 -8.49
C ILE A 16 4.80 2.30 -9.73
N GLU A 17 5.73 1.88 -10.56
CA GLU A 17 5.51 0.98 -11.67
C GLU A 17 6.36 -0.27 -11.47
N LEU A 18 5.72 -1.44 -11.47
CA LEU A 18 6.43 -2.71 -11.40
C LEU A 18 7.05 -3.02 -12.76
N LEU A 19 8.37 -3.02 -12.84
CA LEU A 19 9.13 -3.35 -14.05
C LEU A 19 9.33 -4.86 -14.21
N SER A 20 9.17 -5.62 -13.12
CA SER A 20 9.15 -7.08 -13.14
C SER A 20 8.09 -7.64 -12.20
N PRO A 21 7.72 -8.93 -12.32
CA PRO A 21 6.77 -9.55 -11.41
C PRO A 21 7.19 -9.36 -9.96
N THR A 22 6.24 -9.07 -9.06
CA THR A 22 6.55 -8.72 -7.66
C THR A 22 5.84 -9.64 -6.68
N ILE A 23 6.63 -10.32 -5.85
CA ILE A 23 6.12 -11.24 -4.82
C ILE A 23 5.88 -10.46 -3.53
N ILE A 24 4.60 -10.24 -3.22
CA ILE A 24 4.15 -9.64 -1.95
C ILE A 24 3.45 -10.72 -1.13
N PRO A 25 4.11 -11.33 -0.13
CA PRO A 25 3.51 -12.43 0.62
C PRO A 25 2.32 -11.94 1.46
N SER A 26 1.21 -12.68 1.41
CA SER A 26 0.15 -12.61 2.43
C SER A 26 0.55 -13.42 3.67
N LYS A 27 -0.11 -13.15 4.80
CA LYS A 27 0.17 -13.88 6.05
C LYS A 27 -0.13 -15.38 5.86
N MET A 28 0.86 -16.21 6.20
CA MET A 28 0.82 -17.66 6.06
C MET A 28 -0.29 -18.26 6.93
N THR A 29 -1.16 -19.08 6.36
CA THR A 29 -1.93 -20.08 7.14
C THR A 29 -1.20 -21.41 7.07
N ARG A 30 -1.56 -22.40 7.92
CA ARG A 30 -0.90 -23.72 8.01
C ARG A 30 -0.65 -24.43 6.67
N ASN A 31 -1.37 -24.06 5.60
CA ASN A 31 -1.34 -24.71 4.28
C ASN A 31 -0.64 -23.91 3.17
N GLY A 32 0.16 -22.88 3.49
CA GLY A 32 1.01 -22.17 2.53
C GLY A 32 0.55 -20.75 2.15
N TYR A 33 1.09 -20.24 1.04
CA TYR A 33 0.79 -18.89 0.55
C TYR A 33 -0.59 -18.86 -0.12
N ILE A 34 -1.50 -18.09 0.46
CA ILE A 34 -2.82 -17.81 -0.11
C ILE A 34 -2.73 -16.45 -0.77
N ARG A 35 -2.45 -16.37 -2.08
CA ARG A 35 -2.55 -15.16 -2.92
C ARG A 35 -1.73 -13.94 -2.44
N PRO A 36 -0.90 -13.32 -3.29
CA PRO A 36 -0.22 -12.10 -2.89
C PRO A 36 -1.23 -11.01 -2.52
N LEU A 37 -0.82 -10.08 -1.65
CA LEU A 37 -1.66 -8.94 -1.29
C LEU A 37 -2.02 -8.13 -2.55
N ASP A 38 -3.22 -7.56 -2.58
CA ASP A 38 -3.68 -6.70 -3.69
C ASP A 38 -3.05 -5.28 -3.64
N TYR A 39 -2.17 -5.01 -2.67
CA TYR A 39 -1.48 -3.74 -2.44
C TYR A 39 -0.07 -3.99 -1.90
N ILE A 40 0.81 -2.98 -1.96
CA ILE A 40 2.16 -3.05 -1.37
C ILE A 40 2.06 -2.51 0.07
N PRO A 41 2.40 -3.28 1.11
CA PRO A 41 2.38 -2.79 2.49
C PRO A 41 3.29 -1.58 2.68
N GLY A 42 2.86 -0.61 3.50
CA GLY A 42 3.65 0.60 3.78
C GLY A 42 5.03 0.29 4.35
N SER A 43 5.14 -0.75 5.19
CA SER A 43 6.42 -1.24 5.72
C SER A 43 7.34 -1.82 4.63
N THR A 44 6.77 -2.49 3.62
CA THR A 44 7.52 -3.03 2.48
C THR A 44 8.04 -1.91 1.58
N LEU A 45 7.19 -0.93 1.28
CA LEU A 45 7.58 0.25 0.50
C LEU A 45 8.65 1.07 1.24
N ARG A 46 8.44 1.35 2.52
CA ARG A 46 9.41 2.04 3.37
C ARG A 46 10.77 1.34 3.37
N GLY A 47 10.79 0.03 3.57
CA GLY A 47 12.04 -0.74 3.56
C GLY A 47 12.76 -0.69 2.21
N ALA A 48 12.01 -0.79 1.11
CA ALA A 48 12.56 -0.68 -0.24
C ALA A 48 13.17 0.71 -0.51
N LEU A 49 12.49 1.77 -0.08
CA LEU A 49 12.97 3.16 -0.19
C LEU A 49 14.24 3.37 0.63
N LEU A 50 14.21 3.07 1.94
CA LEU A 50 15.37 3.24 2.81
C LEU A 50 16.59 2.46 2.31
N THR A 51 16.39 1.23 1.83
CA THR A 51 17.47 0.41 1.25
C THR A 51 18.07 1.07 0.01
N ALA A 52 17.24 1.63 -0.87
CA ALA A 52 17.71 2.30 -2.07
C ALA A 52 18.45 3.61 -1.74
N LEU A 53 17.93 4.41 -0.80
CA LEU A 53 18.56 5.65 -0.36
C LEU A 53 19.91 5.41 0.32
N TYR A 54 19.99 4.37 1.15
CA TYR A 54 21.23 3.92 1.75
C TYR A 54 22.28 3.54 0.68
N ARG A 55 21.89 2.71 -0.30
CA ARG A 55 22.78 2.30 -1.39
C ARG A 55 23.27 3.44 -2.26
N LEU A 56 22.46 4.49 -2.42
CA LEU A 56 22.82 5.69 -3.16
C LEU A 56 23.61 6.71 -2.32
N GLY A 57 23.84 6.43 -1.03
CA GLY A 57 24.58 7.32 -0.14
C GLY A 57 23.80 8.54 0.35
N TYR A 58 22.47 8.57 0.18
CA TYR A 58 21.63 9.66 0.70
C TYR A 58 21.36 9.57 2.20
N VAL A 59 21.49 8.36 2.75
CA VAL A 59 21.23 8.00 4.15
C VAL A 59 22.39 7.14 4.65
N ASP A 60 22.87 7.38 5.86
CA ASP A 60 23.98 6.66 6.49
C ASP A 60 23.51 5.55 7.46
N ASP A 61 24.47 4.76 7.93
CA ASP A 61 24.25 3.67 8.90
C ASP A 61 23.56 4.15 10.18
N GLU A 62 23.90 5.35 10.66
CA GLU A 62 23.34 5.92 11.89
C GLU A 62 21.85 6.24 11.70
N THR A 63 21.50 6.86 10.58
CA THR A 63 20.11 7.15 10.23
C THR A 63 19.31 5.86 10.04
N ILE A 64 19.88 4.80 9.44
CA ILE A 64 19.20 3.49 9.31
C ILE A 64 18.95 2.86 10.68
N LYS A 65 19.91 2.93 11.61
CA LYS A 65 19.74 2.45 12.99
C LYS A 65 18.68 3.25 13.73
N GLN A 66 18.66 4.58 13.58
CA GLN A 66 17.60 5.43 14.15
C GLN A 66 16.24 5.05 13.56
N GLU A 67 16.11 4.91 12.24
CA GLU A 67 14.85 4.53 11.60
C GLU A 67 14.34 3.15 12.03
N ALA A 68 15.21 2.25 12.49
CA ALA A 68 14.80 0.95 13.02
C ALA A 68 14.11 1.05 14.39
N THR A 69 14.52 2.00 15.25
CA THR A 69 14.00 2.17 16.62
C THR A 69 12.96 3.28 16.71
N GLU A 70 13.16 4.37 15.99
CA GLU A 70 12.36 5.59 15.99
C GLU A 70 12.04 5.99 14.53
N PRO A 71 11.02 5.37 13.91
CA PRO A 71 10.71 5.57 12.50
C PRO A 71 10.19 6.99 12.25
N SER A 72 10.95 7.80 11.50
CA SER A 72 10.52 9.12 11.04
C SER A 72 10.10 9.13 9.57
N VAL A 73 10.49 8.11 8.80
CA VAL A 73 9.97 7.84 7.45
C VAL A 73 8.74 6.96 7.54
N LEU A 74 7.59 7.50 7.17
CA LEU A 74 6.31 6.82 7.16
C LEU A 74 5.79 6.67 5.73
N SER A 75 5.07 5.59 5.49
CA SER A 75 4.44 5.31 4.21
C SER A 75 3.05 4.75 4.43
N THR A 76 2.08 5.25 3.67
CA THR A 76 0.83 4.49 3.49
C THR A 76 1.12 3.20 2.73
N PRO A 77 0.25 2.19 2.81
CA PRO A 77 0.24 1.16 1.77
C PRO A 77 0.17 1.80 0.39
N ALA A 78 0.86 1.19 -0.57
CA ALA A 78 0.75 1.57 -1.97
C ALA A 78 -0.43 0.83 -2.57
N TYR A 79 -1.47 1.57 -2.93
CA TYR A 79 -2.68 1.02 -3.51
C TYR A 79 -2.58 1.00 -5.04
N PRO A 80 -3.13 -0.04 -5.69
CA PRO A 80 -2.99 -0.17 -7.13
C PRO A 80 -3.80 0.88 -7.89
N VAL A 81 -3.32 1.30 -9.05
CA VAL A 81 -4.01 2.24 -9.95
C VAL A 81 -4.71 1.44 -11.04
N LYS A 82 -6.02 1.62 -11.19
CA LYS A 82 -6.79 0.98 -12.26
C LYS A 82 -6.73 1.84 -13.52
N THR A 83 -6.16 1.28 -14.57
CA THR A 83 -6.20 1.86 -15.92
C THR A 83 -7.44 1.34 -16.66
N LEU A 84 -8.21 2.26 -17.25
CA LEU A 84 -9.30 1.99 -18.17
C LEU A 84 -9.04 2.73 -19.48
N GLU A 85 -9.10 2.02 -20.59
CA GLU A 85 -9.05 2.60 -21.93
C GLU A 85 -10.47 2.78 -22.42
N GLU A 86 -10.87 4.01 -22.73
CA GLU A 86 -12.15 4.29 -23.36
C GLU A 86 -12.05 4.01 -24.86
N SER A 87 -12.79 2.99 -25.32
CA SER A 87 -12.78 2.55 -26.71
C SER A 87 -13.24 3.61 -27.72
N VAL A 88 -13.98 4.63 -27.26
CA VAL A 88 -14.56 5.68 -28.13
C VAL A 88 -13.61 6.87 -28.28
N THR A 89 -12.93 7.27 -27.20
CA THR A 89 -12.11 8.49 -27.16
C THR A 89 -10.60 8.19 -27.24
N ASN A 90 -10.21 6.90 -27.20
CA ASN A 90 -8.82 6.45 -26.97
C ASN A 90 -8.17 7.10 -25.74
N LYS A 91 -8.98 7.59 -24.80
CA LYS A 91 -8.48 8.22 -23.59
C LYS A 91 -8.17 7.16 -22.55
N VAL A 92 -6.98 7.27 -21.98
CA VAL A 92 -6.55 6.44 -20.85
C VAL A 92 -6.97 7.13 -19.55
N LEU A 93 -7.89 6.51 -18.82
CA LEU A 93 -8.33 6.97 -17.50
C LEU A 93 -7.62 6.18 -16.40
N LEU A 94 -7.11 6.91 -15.41
CA LEU A 94 -6.41 6.35 -14.25
C LEU A 94 -7.23 6.57 -12.99
N TYR A 95 -7.63 5.48 -12.34
CA TYR A 95 -8.37 5.49 -11.09
C TYR A 95 -7.47 5.05 -9.95
N ARG A 96 -7.16 5.97 -9.04
CA ARG A 96 -6.51 5.63 -7.77
C ARG A 96 -7.47 4.84 -6.91
N THR A 97 -7.02 3.68 -6.44
CA THR A 97 -7.79 2.92 -5.45
C THR A 97 -7.44 3.37 -4.04
N LEU A 98 -8.39 3.15 -3.14
CA LEU A 98 -8.30 3.40 -1.72
C LEU A 98 -8.74 2.13 -0.97
N PRO A 99 -8.35 1.95 0.30
CA PRO A 99 -8.87 0.85 1.08
C PRO A 99 -10.37 1.07 1.31
N ALA A 100 -11.16 0.04 1.05
CA ALA A 100 -12.54 0.00 1.50
C ALA A 100 -12.60 0.12 3.02
N THR A 101 -13.50 0.97 3.49
CA THR A 101 -13.68 1.30 4.89
C THR A 101 -14.45 0.19 5.61
N PRO A 102 -14.47 0.15 6.96
CA PRO A 102 -15.30 -0.81 7.70
C PRO A 102 -16.79 -0.76 7.31
N THR A 103 -17.24 0.38 6.77
CA THR A 103 -18.61 0.65 6.34
C THR A 103 -18.85 0.45 4.85
N THR A 104 -17.90 -0.15 4.13
CA THR A 104 -18.04 -0.47 2.71
C THR A 104 -18.51 -1.91 2.54
N PHE A 105 -19.67 -2.10 1.92
CA PHE A 105 -20.32 -3.40 1.80
C PHE A 105 -20.78 -3.68 0.37
N ARG A 106 -20.84 -4.95 -0.01
CA ARG A 106 -21.35 -5.41 -1.30
C ARG A 106 -22.43 -6.47 -1.13
N CYS A 107 -23.56 -6.29 -1.80
CA CYS A 107 -24.61 -7.30 -1.85
C CYS A 107 -24.10 -8.57 -2.57
N LYS A 108 -24.27 -9.74 -1.95
CA LYS A 108 -23.85 -11.02 -2.54
C LYS A 108 -24.69 -11.44 -3.76
N ILE A 109 -25.90 -10.91 -3.90
CA ILE A 109 -26.86 -11.29 -4.96
C ILE A 109 -26.82 -10.28 -6.11
N CYS A 110 -27.18 -9.01 -5.91
CA CYS A 110 -27.20 -8.03 -6.99
C CYS A 110 -25.85 -7.36 -7.25
N GLY A 111 -24.84 -7.61 -6.41
CA GLY A 111 -23.49 -7.06 -6.59
C GLY A 111 -23.34 -5.56 -6.32
N LYS A 112 -24.41 -4.84 -5.94
CA LYS A 112 -24.36 -3.40 -5.60
C LYS A 112 -23.44 -3.18 -4.39
N THR A 113 -22.51 -2.24 -4.53
CA THR A 113 -21.63 -1.77 -3.45
C THR A 113 -22.22 -0.52 -2.84
N VAL A 114 -22.27 -0.46 -1.51
CA VAL A 114 -22.71 0.72 -0.75
C VAL A 114 -21.61 1.13 0.21
N PHE A 115 -21.52 2.43 0.44
CA PHE A 115 -20.70 3.06 1.45
C PHE A 115 -21.62 3.95 2.27
N SER A 116 -21.57 3.84 3.59
CA SER A 116 -22.35 4.72 4.48
C SER A 116 -21.50 5.18 5.65
N LEU A 117 -21.45 6.50 5.87
CA LEU A 117 -20.90 7.11 7.09
C LEU A 117 -21.98 7.33 8.15
N SER A 118 -23.26 7.20 7.80
CA SER A 118 -24.39 7.38 8.73
C SER A 118 -24.52 6.25 9.76
N ILE A 119 -23.53 5.37 9.81
CA ILE A 119 -23.39 4.27 10.76
C ILE A 119 -22.73 4.76 12.06
N TRP A 120 -22.06 5.91 12.03
CA TRP A 120 -21.38 6.49 13.18
C TRP A 120 -22.21 7.65 13.74
N ASP A 121 -23.17 7.33 14.60
CA ASP A 121 -23.77 8.30 15.49
C ASP A 121 -22.94 8.31 16.79
N PRO A 122 -22.13 9.36 17.05
CA PRO A 122 -21.31 9.44 18.26
C PRO A 122 -22.14 9.51 19.56
N SER A 123 -23.46 9.70 19.47
CA SER A 123 -24.41 9.63 20.58
C SER A 123 -25.09 8.27 20.75
N SER A 124 -24.93 7.36 19.79
CA SER A 124 -25.44 5.99 19.90
C SER A 124 -24.46 5.09 20.65
N GLU A 125 -24.96 4.24 21.55
CA GLU A 125 -24.15 3.23 22.26
C GLU A 125 -23.61 2.15 21.30
N GLU A 126 -24.29 1.91 20.18
CA GLU A 126 -23.87 0.93 19.16
C GLU A 126 -24.09 1.46 17.71
N PRO A 127 -23.08 1.36 16.83
CA PRO A 127 -23.21 1.81 15.44
C PRO A 127 -24.17 0.92 14.64
N HIS A 128 -25.21 1.51 14.04
CA HIS A 128 -26.15 0.81 13.17
C HIS A 128 -25.50 0.40 11.84
N LEU A 129 -24.90 -0.80 11.78
CA LEU A 129 -24.28 -1.33 10.57
C LEU A 129 -25.35 -1.77 9.55
N MET A 130 -25.30 -1.22 8.33
CA MET A 130 -26.11 -1.72 7.21
C MET A 130 -25.59 -3.09 6.74
N VAL A 131 -26.02 -4.15 7.43
CA VAL A 131 -25.63 -5.54 7.16
C VAL A 131 -26.52 -6.23 6.12
N GLU A 132 -27.63 -5.60 5.73
CA GLU A 132 -28.60 -6.13 4.77
C GLU A 132 -28.87 -5.18 3.60
N CYS A 133 -28.93 -5.75 2.40
CA CYS A 133 -29.43 -5.11 1.21
C CYS A 133 -30.96 -5.09 1.28
N PRO A 134 -31.62 -3.92 1.10
CA PRO A 134 -33.08 -3.80 1.17
C PRO A 134 -33.86 -4.74 0.23
N ARG A 135 -33.21 -5.30 -0.79
CA ARG A 135 -33.81 -6.20 -1.77
C ARG A 135 -33.42 -7.67 -1.64
N HIS A 136 -32.29 -7.99 -0.99
CA HIS A 136 -31.62 -9.28 -1.20
C HIS A 136 -30.95 -9.88 0.05
N GLY A 137 -31.06 -9.26 1.22
CA GLY A 137 -30.47 -9.79 2.45
C GLY A 137 -28.95 -9.56 2.55
N PRO A 138 -28.13 -10.57 2.88
CA PRO A 138 -26.84 -10.34 3.51
C PRO A 138 -25.80 -9.63 2.64
N MET A 139 -25.14 -8.66 3.24
CA MET A 139 -24.03 -7.92 2.66
C MET A 139 -22.68 -8.55 3.00
N LYS A 140 -21.72 -8.48 2.08
CA LYS A 140 -20.32 -8.86 2.28
C LYS A 140 -19.50 -7.60 2.57
N SER A 141 -18.80 -7.57 3.71
CA SER A 141 -17.83 -6.51 3.97
C SER A 141 -16.71 -6.54 2.92
N LEU A 142 -16.36 -5.36 2.41
CA LEU A 142 -15.22 -5.16 1.52
C LEU A 142 -13.99 -4.62 2.25
N TYR A 143 -14.03 -4.52 3.58
CA TYR A 143 -12.99 -3.88 4.39
C TYR A 143 -11.56 -4.23 3.93
N ALA A 144 -10.73 -3.20 3.81
CA ALA A 144 -9.33 -3.24 3.39
C ALA A 144 -9.06 -3.73 1.94
N LEU A 145 -10.09 -4.05 1.15
CA LEU A 145 -9.91 -4.31 -0.29
C LEU A 145 -9.71 -3.01 -1.07
N PRO A 146 -8.84 -2.96 -2.09
CA PRO A 146 -8.72 -1.79 -2.94
C PRO A 146 -10.00 -1.55 -3.73
N VAL A 147 -10.58 -0.36 -3.58
CA VAL A 147 -11.78 0.08 -4.29
C VAL A 147 -11.57 1.42 -4.99
N TYR A 148 -12.31 1.65 -6.06
CA TYR A 148 -12.34 2.93 -6.78
C TYR A 148 -13.77 3.29 -7.17
N LYS A 149 -14.03 4.59 -7.32
CA LYS A 149 -15.32 5.11 -7.81
C LYS A 149 -15.29 5.19 -9.32
N HIS A 150 -16.29 4.63 -9.99
CA HIS A 150 -16.50 4.72 -11.43
C HIS A 150 -17.97 5.03 -11.72
N GLY A 151 -18.24 6.27 -12.15
CA GLY A 151 -19.59 6.83 -12.11
C GLY A 151 -20.15 6.81 -10.69
N ASP A 152 -21.37 6.30 -10.53
CA ASP A 152 -22.04 6.17 -9.22
C ASP A 152 -21.70 4.88 -8.47
N ASN A 153 -20.83 4.03 -9.02
CA ASN A 153 -20.54 2.72 -8.46
C ASN A 153 -19.15 2.66 -7.83
N ILE A 154 -19.06 2.02 -6.66
CA ILE A 154 -17.80 1.61 -6.05
C ILE A 154 -17.45 0.21 -6.56
N ARG A 155 -16.28 0.08 -7.17
CA ARG A 155 -15.80 -1.17 -7.75
C ARG A 155 -14.53 -1.63 -7.05
N ILE A 156 -14.39 -2.94 -6.89
CA ILE A 156 -13.18 -3.57 -6.36
C ILE A 156 -12.17 -3.65 -7.50
N TYR A 157 -10.91 -3.32 -7.21
CA TYR A 157 -9.81 -3.60 -8.12
C TYR A 157 -8.82 -4.57 -7.49
N ARG A 158 -8.38 -5.52 -8.29
CA ARG A 158 -7.34 -6.48 -7.93
C ARG A 158 -6.30 -6.50 -9.05
N PRO A 159 -5.01 -6.32 -8.72
CA PRO A 159 -3.95 -6.46 -9.69
C PRO A 159 -3.96 -7.82 -10.38
N ARG A 160 -3.46 -7.87 -11.62
CA ARG A 160 -3.22 -9.13 -12.33
C ARG A 160 -2.17 -9.93 -11.58
N ILE A 161 -2.46 -11.19 -11.31
CA ILE A 161 -1.52 -12.14 -10.70
C ILE A 161 -1.01 -13.07 -11.81
N ILE A 162 0.29 -13.36 -11.77
CA ILE A 162 0.92 -14.36 -12.63
C ILE A 162 1.54 -15.47 -11.77
N HIS A 163 1.70 -16.64 -12.37
CA HIS A 163 2.43 -17.76 -11.78
C HIS A 163 3.80 -17.85 -12.42
N ALA A 164 4.85 -17.69 -11.62
CA ALA A 164 6.21 -17.84 -12.07
C ALA A 164 6.79 -19.13 -11.48
N THR A 165 7.24 -20.04 -12.34
CA THR A 165 7.95 -21.25 -11.90
C THR A 165 9.45 -21.00 -11.96
N SER A 166 10.17 -21.38 -10.91
CA SER A 166 11.63 -21.31 -10.87
C SER A 166 12.22 -22.63 -10.37
N VAL A 167 13.45 -22.91 -10.79
CA VAL A 167 14.25 -24.04 -10.32
C VAL A 167 15.29 -23.57 -9.30
N SER A 168 15.63 -24.41 -8.33
CA SER A 168 16.85 -24.19 -7.55
C SER A 168 18.08 -24.35 -8.42
N ILE A 169 19.12 -23.58 -8.12
CA ILE A 169 20.44 -23.69 -8.75
C ILE A 169 21.41 -24.31 -7.73
N HIS A 170 22.14 -25.34 -8.15
CA HIS A 170 23.20 -25.93 -7.34
C HIS A 170 24.32 -24.89 -7.13
N LYS A 171 24.62 -24.53 -5.88
CA LYS A 171 25.51 -23.39 -5.58
C LYS A 171 26.93 -23.57 -6.14
N GLU A 172 27.46 -24.80 -6.13
CA GLU A 172 28.82 -25.08 -6.61
C GLU A 172 28.90 -25.33 -8.12
N LEU A 173 27.82 -25.86 -8.71
CA LEU A 173 27.84 -26.36 -10.08
C LEU A 173 27.14 -25.42 -11.07
N GLY A 174 26.36 -24.45 -10.57
CA GLY A 174 25.58 -23.53 -11.41
C GLY A 174 24.44 -24.19 -12.19
N VAL A 175 24.19 -25.49 -12.01
CA VAL A 175 23.18 -26.25 -12.75
C VAL A 175 21.83 -26.25 -12.03
N ALA A 176 20.75 -26.40 -12.80
CA ALA A 176 19.40 -26.55 -12.25
C ALA A 176 19.28 -27.87 -11.47
N MET A 177 18.74 -27.79 -10.25
CA MET A 177 18.51 -28.93 -9.37
C MET A 177 17.23 -29.67 -9.79
N LYS A 178 17.37 -30.93 -10.20
CA LYS A 178 16.24 -31.79 -10.55
C LYS A 178 15.31 -31.98 -9.34
N GLY A 179 14.01 -31.83 -9.55
CA GLY A 179 12.98 -31.99 -8.51
C GLY A 179 12.79 -30.79 -7.56
N MET A 180 13.55 -29.70 -7.72
CA MET A 180 13.42 -28.49 -6.91
C MET A 180 12.74 -27.36 -7.68
N LEU A 181 11.47 -27.57 -8.02
CA LEU A 181 10.61 -26.57 -8.64
C LEU A 181 9.84 -25.79 -7.57
N PHE A 182 9.83 -24.47 -7.72
CA PHE A 182 9.04 -23.56 -6.89
C PHE A 182 8.09 -22.79 -7.78
N SER A 183 6.82 -22.75 -7.40
CA SER A 183 5.83 -21.88 -8.03
C SER A 183 5.57 -20.68 -7.12
N TYR A 184 5.65 -19.49 -7.69
CA TYR A 184 5.38 -18.23 -7.00
C TYR A 184 4.15 -17.58 -7.63
N GLU A 185 3.25 -17.08 -6.78
CA GLU A 185 2.25 -16.11 -7.20
C GLU A 185 2.82 -14.70 -7.04
N ALA A 186 2.83 -13.93 -8.13
CA ALA A 186 3.39 -12.59 -8.16
C ALA A 186 2.40 -11.61 -8.78
N ILE A 187 2.42 -10.37 -8.33
CA ILE A 187 1.75 -9.27 -9.03
C ILE A 187 2.48 -9.04 -10.34
N ALA A 188 1.74 -8.96 -11.44
CA ALA A 188 2.29 -8.80 -12.77
C ALA A 188 3.05 -7.47 -12.92
N GLU A 189 4.11 -7.51 -13.73
CA GLU A 189 4.75 -6.33 -14.30
C GLU A 189 3.76 -5.42 -15.03
N GLY A 190 4.10 -4.13 -15.14
CA GLY A 190 3.25 -3.06 -15.66
C GLY A 190 2.17 -2.59 -14.68
N THR A 191 1.97 -3.28 -13.55
CA THR A 191 1.03 -2.82 -12.52
C THR A 191 1.54 -1.52 -11.89
N ARG A 192 0.69 -0.50 -11.84
CA ARG A 192 0.98 0.78 -11.20
C ARG A 192 0.37 0.87 -9.81
N PHE A 193 1.07 1.51 -8.89
CA PHE A 193 0.61 1.80 -7.53
C PHE A 193 0.83 3.27 -7.19
N TRP A 194 0.14 3.75 -6.18
CA TRP A 194 0.37 5.08 -5.61
C TRP A 194 0.38 5.00 -4.07
N ALA A 195 1.20 5.82 -3.43
CA ALA A 195 1.25 5.94 -1.97
C ALA A 195 1.55 7.37 -1.55
N ARG A 196 1.34 7.66 -0.26
CA ARG A 196 1.83 8.87 0.39
C ARG A 196 2.98 8.53 1.33
N LEU A 197 3.99 9.40 1.34
CA LEU A 197 5.11 9.34 2.25
C LEU A 197 5.12 10.56 3.15
N ALA A 198 5.52 10.38 4.39
CA ALA A 198 5.96 11.45 5.27
C ALA A 198 7.40 11.15 5.67
N MET A 199 8.28 12.14 5.55
CA MET A 199 9.68 11.95 5.93
C MET A 199 10.31 13.28 6.36
N PRO A 200 11.41 13.24 7.12
CA PRO A 200 12.13 14.45 7.48
C PRO A 200 12.60 15.23 6.25
N ASP A 201 12.55 16.55 6.34
CA ASP A 201 12.95 17.48 5.29
C ASP A 201 14.38 17.26 4.80
N TYR A 202 15.31 16.87 5.69
CA TYR A 202 16.70 16.57 5.33
C TYR A 202 16.86 15.32 4.45
N ILE A 203 15.90 14.38 4.49
CA ILE A 203 15.82 13.24 3.57
C ILE A 203 15.06 13.66 2.31
N ALA A 204 13.91 14.32 2.49
CA ALA A 204 13.03 14.70 1.39
C ALA A 204 13.72 15.57 0.33
N LYS A 205 14.54 16.54 0.76
CA LYS A 205 15.28 17.45 -0.13
C LYS A 205 16.35 16.77 -0.97
N LYS A 206 16.81 15.59 -0.57
CA LYS A 206 17.86 14.84 -1.27
C LYS A 206 17.29 13.80 -2.24
N LEU A 207 15.97 13.61 -2.26
CA LEU A 207 15.34 12.61 -3.10
C LEU A 207 15.44 12.98 -4.58
N PRO A 208 15.84 12.04 -5.45
CA PRO A 208 15.68 12.22 -6.89
C PRO A 208 14.20 12.13 -7.27
N ASP A 209 13.80 12.78 -8.37
CA ASP A 209 12.42 12.70 -8.91
C ASP A 209 12.00 11.28 -9.27
N ARG A 210 12.98 10.43 -9.61
CA ARG A 210 12.77 9.00 -9.87
C ARG A 210 13.83 8.16 -9.19
N LEU A 211 13.40 7.03 -8.64
CA LEU A 211 14.25 6.07 -7.95
C LEU A 211 13.90 4.66 -8.39
N ASN A 212 14.93 3.87 -8.73
CA ASN A 212 14.75 2.43 -8.93
C ASN A 212 14.91 1.72 -7.60
N VAL A 213 13.94 0.87 -7.27
CA VAL A 213 13.90 0.13 -6.02
C VAL A 213 13.59 -1.34 -6.28
N SER A 214 13.90 -2.18 -5.29
CA SER A 214 13.43 -3.56 -5.27
C SER A 214 12.36 -3.72 -4.19
N ILE A 215 11.14 -4.03 -4.61
CA ILE A 215 9.97 -4.20 -3.74
C ILE A 215 9.66 -5.70 -3.60
N GLY A 216 9.32 -6.14 -2.39
CA GLY A 216 8.88 -7.50 -2.13
C GLY A 216 10.04 -8.49 -1.98
N ARG A 217 9.79 -9.76 -2.32
CA ARG A 217 10.75 -10.88 -2.18
C ARG A 217 11.29 -11.34 -3.53
N GLY A 218 12.43 -12.00 -3.52
CA GLY A 218 12.99 -12.67 -4.70
C GLY A 218 13.77 -11.75 -5.64
N SER A 219 14.32 -10.64 -5.13
CA SER A 219 15.11 -9.69 -5.93
C SER A 219 16.28 -10.34 -6.68
N SER A 220 16.98 -11.27 -6.05
CA SER A 220 18.05 -12.06 -6.68
C SER A 220 17.59 -13.02 -7.77
N ARG A 221 16.28 -13.22 -7.92
CA ARG A 221 15.65 -14.09 -8.93
C ARG A 221 14.90 -13.29 -10.00
N GLY A 222 15.14 -11.98 -10.08
CA GLY A 222 14.53 -11.10 -11.08
C GLY A 222 13.16 -10.52 -10.69
N PHE A 223 12.67 -10.78 -9.47
CA PHE A 223 11.39 -10.22 -9.00
C PHE A 223 11.56 -8.84 -8.36
N GLY A 224 10.48 -8.05 -8.37
CA GLY A 224 10.37 -6.85 -7.55
C GLY A 224 11.05 -5.59 -8.10
N SER A 225 11.62 -5.64 -9.30
CA SER A 225 12.20 -4.44 -9.92
C SER A 225 11.10 -3.41 -10.15
N SER A 226 11.28 -2.20 -9.63
CA SER A 226 10.23 -1.17 -9.65
C SER A 226 10.82 0.22 -9.86
N SER A 227 10.11 1.07 -10.61
CA SER A 227 10.40 2.49 -10.73
C SER A 227 9.46 3.29 -9.84
N VAL A 228 10.01 4.17 -9.01
CA VAL A 228 9.26 5.08 -8.13
C VAL A 228 9.45 6.49 -8.63
N LYS A 229 8.36 7.15 -9.04
CA LYS A 229 8.32 8.57 -9.33
C LYS A 229 7.83 9.32 -8.10
N ILE A 230 8.54 10.36 -7.70
CA ILE A 230 8.29 11.14 -6.50
C ILE A 230 7.70 12.49 -6.90
N LYS A 231 6.67 12.92 -6.19
CA LYS A 231 6.00 14.21 -6.36
C LYS A 231 5.91 14.89 -5.01
N HIS A 232 6.43 16.11 -4.91
CA HIS A 232 6.28 16.92 -3.70
C HIS A 232 4.84 17.39 -3.58
N CYS A 233 4.24 17.24 -2.39
CA CYS A 233 2.95 17.83 -2.07
C CYS A 233 3.20 19.09 -1.26
N GLU A 234 2.79 20.24 -1.78
CA GLU A 234 2.99 21.52 -1.08
C GLU A 234 2.06 21.65 0.13
N ASP A 235 0.88 21.03 0.12
CA ASP A 235 -0.12 21.25 1.16
C ASP A 235 -0.87 19.98 1.58
N LEU A 236 -0.64 19.56 2.84
CA LEU A 236 -1.63 18.81 3.62
C LEU A 236 -1.92 19.49 4.97
N ALA A 237 -1.20 20.57 5.30
CA ALA A 237 -1.28 21.27 6.59
C ALA A 237 -2.38 22.35 6.64
N GLY A 238 -3.11 22.57 5.54
CA GLY A 238 -3.98 23.74 5.37
C GLY A 238 -5.48 23.50 5.42
N HIS A 239 -5.97 22.29 5.70
CA HIS A 239 -7.40 22.11 5.93
C HIS A 239 -7.70 22.36 7.41
N GLU A 240 -8.32 23.51 7.71
CA GLU A 240 -9.01 23.72 8.99
C GLU A 240 -9.86 22.48 9.27
N THR A 241 -9.49 21.75 10.32
CA THR A 241 -10.20 20.56 10.76
C THR A 241 -11.55 21.00 11.31
N THR A 242 -12.56 20.99 10.44
CA THR A 242 -13.94 20.85 10.88
C THR A 242 -14.08 19.50 11.57
N SER A 243 -14.90 19.45 12.63
CA SER A 243 -15.25 18.20 13.31
C SER A 243 -15.71 17.17 12.29
N GLY A 244 -15.09 15.99 12.27
CA GLY A 244 -15.35 14.99 11.23
C GLY A 244 -14.74 13.62 11.53
N VAL A 245 -15.24 12.61 10.82
CA VAL A 245 -14.72 11.23 10.90
C VAL A 245 -13.55 11.09 9.94
N PHE A 246 -12.36 10.80 10.48
CA PHE A 246 -11.17 10.53 9.69
C PHE A 246 -11.00 9.03 9.47
N ILE A 247 -10.67 8.65 8.23
CA ILE A 247 -10.42 7.26 7.86
C ILE A 247 -8.95 7.12 7.52
N SER A 248 -8.27 6.25 8.27
CA SER A 248 -6.87 5.96 8.01
C SER A 248 -6.69 5.24 6.67
N LEU A 249 -5.74 5.72 5.86
CA LEU A 249 -5.28 5.06 4.64
C LEU A 249 -4.43 3.81 4.92
N SER A 250 -3.98 3.65 6.15
CA SER A 250 -3.12 2.56 6.61
C SER A 250 -3.82 1.75 7.70
N PRO A 251 -3.60 0.43 7.78
CA PRO A 251 -3.95 -0.33 8.98
C PRO A 251 -3.27 0.33 10.19
N LEU A 252 -4.06 0.81 11.15
CA LEU A 252 -3.53 1.32 12.41
C LEU A 252 -3.22 0.11 13.29
N ILE A 253 -1.99 0.03 13.79
CA ILE A 253 -1.66 -0.87 14.88
C ILE A 253 -1.84 -0.04 16.15
N PRO A 254 -2.88 -0.28 16.95
CA PRO A 254 -2.99 0.39 18.24
C PRO A 254 -1.75 0.06 19.07
N LEU A 255 -1.04 1.09 19.53
CA LEU A 255 0.06 0.89 20.46
C LEU A 255 -0.50 0.30 21.76
N SER A 256 0.15 -0.74 22.28
CA SER A 256 -0.25 -1.40 23.53
C SER A 256 -0.15 -0.48 24.76
N ARG A 257 0.49 0.69 24.63
CA ARG A 257 0.49 1.79 25.59
C ARG A 257 0.19 3.08 24.86
N PHE A 258 -0.95 3.67 25.18
CA PHE A 258 -1.30 5.02 24.79
C PHE A 258 -0.92 5.92 25.98
N SER A 259 0.19 6.65 25.88
CA SER A 259 0.49 7.74 26.80
C SER A 259 0.49 9.03 26.00
N TYR A 260 -0.53 9.84 26.19
CA TYR A 260 -0.62 11.17 25.60
C TYR A 260 -0.44 12.18 26.75
N GLY A 261 0.65 12.93 26.75
CA GLY A 261 0.91 13.96 27.77
C GLY A 261 1.27 13.44 29.17
N GLY A 262 1.79 12.21 29.30
CA GLY A 262 2.23 11.70 30.61
C GLY A 262 1.10 11.25 31.54
N CYS A 263 -0.05 10.89 30.99
CA CYS A 263 -1.10 10.13 31.69
C CYS A 263 -1.19 8.71 31.14
#